data_AF-A0A1B9B5V0-F1
#
_entry.id   AF-A0A1B9B5V0-F1
#
_cell.length_a   1.000
_cell.length_b   1.000
_cell.length_c   1.000
_cell.angle_alpha   90.00
_cell.angle_beta   90.00
_cell.angle_gamma   90.00
#
_symmetry.space_group_name_H-M   'P 1'
#
loop_
_entity.id
_entity.type
_entity.pdbx_description
1 polymer ?
#
loop_
_entity_poly.entity_id
_entity_poly.type
_entity_poly.pdbx_seq_one_letter_code
_entity_poly.pdbx_strand_id
1 'polypeptide(L)'
;MNRSIKYLLISVTLLCILIPSYFYIRYQMLPVYQIEYNARDEMIDGITYTVDYAYFKNRSYRSIVNRLMYEDDYPLGKQIGRTETETVFAVKGHKDLIAVRGFMNVPHYFKETEDND
;
A
#
# COMPACT_ATOMS: atom_id res chain seq x y z
N MET A 1 20.91 -33.74 -35.14
CA MET A 1 20.41 -32.38 -34.83
C MET A 1 21.60 -31.43 -34.65
N ASN A 2 21.71 -30.41 -35.49
CA ASN A 2 22.83 -29.45 -35.45
C ASN A 2 22.93 -28.81 -34.07
N ARG A 3 24.17 -28.60 -33.59
CA ARG A 3 24.43 -27.96 -32.28
C ARG A 3 23.68 -26.62 -32.17
N SER A 4 23.61 -25.85 -33.25
CA SER A 4 22.87 -24.60 -33.36
C SER A 4 21.37 -24.76 -33.07
N ILE A 5 20.75 -25.83 -33.55
CA ILE A 5 19.31 -26.11 -33.33
C ILE A 5 19.06 -26.50 -31.86
N LYS A 6 19.98 -27.24 -31.24
CA LYS A 6 19.91 -27.57 -29.80
C LYS A 6 19.95 -26.32 -28.93
N TYR A 7 20.91 -25.41 -29.18
CA TYR A 7 21.02 -24.16 -28.42
C TYR A 7 19.83 -23.23 -28.65
N LEU A 8 19.28 -23.20 -29.87
CA LEU A 8 18.08 -22.42 -30.17
C LEU A 8 16.86 -22.94 -29.38
N LEU A 9 16.65 -24.26 -29.35
CA LEU A 9 15.57 -24.86 -28.55
C LEU A 9 15.73 -24.56 -27.05
N ILE A 10 16.95 -24.70 -26.51
CA ILE A 10 17.23 -24.39 -25.10
C ILE A 10 16.93 -22.92 -24.80
N SER A 11 17.36 -22.00 -25.67
CA SER A 11 17.14 -20.55 -25.50
C SER A 11 15.65 -20.18 -25.51
N VAL A 12 14.90 -20.71 -26.48
CA VAL A 12 13.45 -20.49 -26.58
C VAL A 12 12.74 -21.03 -25.33
N THR A 13 13.11 -22.21 -24.88
CA THR A 13 12.51 -22.82 -23.68
C THR A 13 12.79 -21.99 -22.43
N LEU A 14 14.02 -21.46 -22.29
CA LEU A 14 14.40 -20.58 -21.20
C LEU A 14 13.57 -19.28 -21.20
N LEU A 15 13.41 -18.65 -22.37
CA LEU A 15 12.56 -17.46 -22.54
C LEU A 15 11.10 -17.73 -22.17
N CYS A 16 10.55 -18.87 -22.58
CA CYS A 16 9.18 -19.27 -22.23
C CYS A 16 8.96 -19.45 -20.73
N ILE A 17 10.01 -19.74 -19.94
CA ILE A 17 9.92 -19.84 -18.47
C ILE A 17 10.14 -18.46 -17.82
N LEU A 18 11.10 -17.68 -18.32
CA LEU A 18 11.47 -16.40 -17.72
C LEU A 18 10.38 -15.35 -17.85
N ILE A 19 9.68 -15.28 -19.00
CA ILE A 19 8.63 -14.28 -19.23
C ILE A 19 7.46 -14.42 -18.23
N PRO A 20 6.78 -15.57 -18.10
CA PRO A 20 5.68 -15.71 -17.14
C PRO A 20 6.16 -15.59 -15.69
N SER A 21 7.39 -16.03 -15.39
CA SER A 21 7.97 -15.83 -14.05
C SER A 21 8.17 -14.35 -13.72
N TYR A 22 8.64 -13.55 -14.69
CA TYR A 22 8.79 -12.10 -14.55
C TYR A 22 7.44 -11.41 -14.29
N PHE A 23 6.41 -11.74 -15.08
CA PHE A 23 5.07 -11.19 -14.88
C PHE A 23 4.44 -11.63 -13.56
N TYR A 24 4.64 -12.89 -13.16
CA TYR A 24 4.17 -13.41 -11.88
C TYR A 24 4.78 -12.65 -10.69
N ILE A 25 6.09 -12.42 -10.72
CA ILE A 25 6.79 -11.65 -9.68
C ILE A 25 6.29 -10.20 -9.65
N ARG A 26 6.14 -9.55 -10.82
CA ARG A 26 5.63 -8.17 -10.89
C ARG A 26 4.20 -8.05 -10.40
N TYR A 27 3.35 -9.03 -10.66
CA TYR A 27 1.97 -9.07 -10.18
C TYR A 27 1.89 -9.26 -8.65
N GLN A 28 2.88 -9.94 -8.06
CA GLN A 28 2.99 -10.12 -6.61
C GLN A 28 3.59 -8.91 -5.89
N MET A 29 4.23 -7.97 -6.61
CA MET A 29 4.75 -6.75 -6.00
C MET A 29 3.59 -5.85 -5.55
N LEU A 30 3.36 -5.83 -4.25
CA LEU A 30 2.40 -4.92 -3.65
C LEU A 30 2.80 -3.46 -3.90
N PRO A 31 1.82 -2.58 -4.15
CA PRO A 31 2.07 -1.18 -4.37
C PRO A 31 2.76 -0.53 -3.16
N VAL A 32 3.58 0.48 -3.45
CA VAL A 32 4.27 1.26 -2.43
C VAL A 32 3.51 2.56 -2.20
N TYR A 33 3.10 2.80 -0.96
CA TYR A 33 2.51 4.05 -0.48
C TYR A 33 3.63 4.92 0.08
N GLN A 34 3.56 6.23 -0.18
CA GLN A 34 4.44 7.22 0.43
C GLN A 34 3.72 7.84 1.63
N ILE A 35 4.36 7.87 2.79
CA ILE A 35 3.80 8.54 3.97
C ILE A 35 4.59 9.80 4.28
N GLU A 36 3.86 10.88 4.46
CA GLU A 36 4.34 12.16 4.96
C GLU A 36 3.86 12.32 6.40
N TYR A 37 4.73 11.98 7.35
CA TYR A 37 4.44 12.14 8.77
C TYR A 37 4.61 13.59 9.19
N ASN A 38 3.73 14.08 10.06
CA ASN A 38 3.71 15.45 10.54
C ASN A 38 3.64 16.49 9.40
N ALA A 39 2.86 16.19 8.36
CA ALA A 39 2.74 17.02 7.17
C ALA A 39 2.19 18.42 7.52
N ARG A 40 1.18 18.48 8.38
CA ARG A 40 0.51 19.73 8.75
C ARG A 40 -0.15 19.62 10.12
N ASP A 41 -0.19 20.75 10.81
CA ASP A 41 -1.07 20.94 11.97
C ASP A 41 -2.43 21.47 11.52
N GLU A 42 -3.50 20.76 11.86
CA GLU A 42 -4.88 21.13 11.56
C GLU A 42 -5.69 21.32 12.84
N MET A 43 -6.50 22.38 12.89
CA MET A 43 -7.36 22.67 14.03
C MET A 43 -8.72 21.98 13.82
N ILE A 44 -9.01 21.00 14.65
CA ILE A 44 -10.27 20.22 14.63
C ILE A 44 -10.94 20.40 15.98
N ASP A 45 -12.18 20.90 15.99
CA ASP A 45 -12.95 21.16 17.22
C ASP A 45 -12.20 21.99 18.28
N GLY A 46 -11.37 22.94 17.83
CA GLY A 46 -10.60 23.81 18.71
C GLY A 46 -9.28 23.22 19.24
N ILE A 47 -8.92 22.00 18.84
CA ILE A 47 -7.68 21.33 19.22
C ILE A 47 -6.79 21.21 17.99
N THR A 48 -5.52 21.58 18.14
CA THR A 48 -4.52 21.40 17.10
C THR A 48 -4.06 19.95 17.08
N TYR A 49 -4.11 19.33 15.91
CA TYR A 49 -3.63 17.98 15.68
C TYR A 49 -2.66 17.95 14.53
N THR A 50 -1.57 17.22 14.73
CA THR A 50 -0.63 16.92 13.67
C THR A 50 -1.19 15.80 12.81
N VAL A 51 -1.34 16.08 11.52
CA VAL A 51 -1.96 15.20 10.53
C VAL A 51 -0.86 14.60 9.65
N ASP A 52 -1.01 13.31 9.36
CA ASP A 52 -0.16 12.57 8.44
C ASP A 52 -0.93 12.33 7.14
N TYR A 53 -0.20 12.25 6.02
CA TYR A 53 -0.79 11.89 4.73
C TYR A 53 -0.13 10.64 4.17
N ALA A 54 -0.94 9.75 3.61
CA ALA A 54 -0.48 8.63 2.79
C ALA A 54 -0.88 8.88 1.34
N TYR A 55 0.07 8.73 0.42
CA TYR A 55 -0.13 8.97 -1.01
C TYR A 55 0.08 7.70 -1.80
N PHE A 56 -0.86 7.44 -2.71
CA PHE A 56 -0.72 6.35 -3.69
C PHE A 56 -1.33 6.76 -5.03
N LYS A 57 -0.48 6.84 -6.06
CA LYS A 57 -0.85 7.37 -7.39
C LYS A 57 -1.45 8.77 -7.25
N ASN A 58 -2.69 8.97 -7.70
CA ASN A 58 -3.41 10.25 -7.65
C ASN A 58 -4.42 10.27 -6.50
N ARG A 59 -4.16 9.53 -5.42
CA ARG A 59 -5.02 9.46 -4.24
C ARG A 59 -4.21 9.89 -3.03
N SER A 60 -4.78 10.80 -2.25
CA SER A 60 -4.30 11.17 -0.92
C SER A 60 -5.22 10.55 0.12
N TYR A 61 -4.63 10.14 1.24
CA TYR A 61 -5.34 9.60 2.38
C TYR A 61 -4.85 10.38 3.60
N ARG A 62 -5.76 11.04 4.30
CA ARG A 62 -5.47 11.85 5.49
C ARG A 62 -5.61 11.00 6.74
N SER A 63 -4.70 11.14 7.70
CA SER A 63 -4.78 10.42 8.97
C SER A 63 -6.06 10.77 9.71
N ILE A 64 -6.71 9.76 10.28
CA ILE A 64 -7.92 9.95 11.06
C ILE A 64 -7.50 10.42 12.44
N VAL A 65 -7.67 11.72 12.65
CA VAL A 65 -7.57 12.34 13.95
C VAL A 65 -8.90 12.11 14.68
N ASN A 66 -9.10 10.95 15.29
CA ASN A 66 -10.34 10.69 16.02
C ASN A 66 -10.08 10.12 17.41
N ARG A 67 -10.60 10.82 18.43
CA ARG A 67 -10.57 10.43 19.85
C ARG A 67 -11.36 9.15 20.17
N LEU A 68 -12.09 8.60 19.20
CA LEU A 68 -13.05 7.50 19.37
C LEU A 68 -12.84 6.31 18.40
N MET A 69 -11.70 6.22 17.71
CA MET A 69 -11.39 4.99 16.96
C MET A 69 -11.02 3.89 17.95
N TYR A 70 -11.98 3.02 18.27
CA TYR A 70 -11.70 1.74 18.91
C TYR A 70 -11.22 0.76 17.83
N GLU A 71 -10.11 0.04 18.07
CA GLU A 71 -9.56 -0.92 17.10
C GLU A 71 -10.60 -1.97 16.65
N ASP A 72 -11.54 -2.31 17.54
CA ASP A 72 -12.61 -3.28 17.28
C ASP A 72 -13.59 -2.81 16.18
N ASP A 73 -13.73 -1.49 15.99
CA ASP A 73 -14.62 -0.92 14.97
C ASP A 73 -13.99 -0.93 13.57
N TYR A 74 -12.66 -1.09 13.48
CA TYR A 74 -11.89 -0.98 12.23
C TYR A 74 -10.95 -2.17 12.00
N PRO A 75 -11.48 -3.41 11.93
CA PRO A 75 -10.64 -4.58 11.81
C PRO A 75 -9.84 -4.60 10.50
N LEU A 76 -8.54 -4.91 10.62
CA LEU A 76 -7.63 -5.03 9.48
C LEU A 76 -8.12 -6.10 8.49
N GLY A 77 -8.11 -5.73 7.22
CA GLY A 77 -8.42 -6.57 6.07
C GLY A 77 -7.18 -7.16 5.43
N LYS A 78 -7.25 -7.35 4.10
CA LYS A 78 -6.14 -7.88 3.31
C LYS A 78 -5.03 -6.83 3.20
N GLN A 79 -3.78 -7.29 3.16
CA GLN A 79 -2.66 -6.45 2.75
C GLN A 79 -2.86 -5.97 1.31
N ILE A 80 -2.85 -4.66 1.12
CA ILE A 80 -3.03 -4.00 -0.18
C ILE A 80 -1.79 -3.24 -0.64
N GLY A 81 -0.81 -3.04 0.23
CA GLY A 81 0.39 -2.27 -0.07
C GLY A 81 1.47 -2.40 1.00
N ARG A 82 2.50 -1.59 0.85
CA ARG A 82 3.58 -1.39 1.81
C ARG A 82 4.09 0.04 1.73
N THR A 83 4.79 0.50 2.75
CA THR A 83 5.63 1.69 2.72
C THR A 83 7.09 1.25 2.66
N GLU A 84 8.04 2.13 2.96
CA GLU A 84 9.45 1.76 3.13
C GLU A 84 9.65 0.77 4.31
N THR A 85 8.88 0.93 5.38
CA THR A 85 9.09 0.22 6.66
C THR A 85 7.83 -0.46 7.20
N GLU A 86 6.65 -0.16 6.65
CA GLU A 86 5.36 -0.58 7.19
C GLU A 86 4.49 -1.28 6.15
N THR A 87 3.44 -1.95 6.62
CA THR A 87 2.49 -2.65 5.77
C THR A 87 1.17 -1.89 5.68
N VAL A 88 0.59 -1.81 4.47
CA VAL A 88 -0.69 -1.15 4.24
C VAL A 88 -1.79 -2.19 4.04
N PHE A 89 -2.86 -2.08 4.81
CA PHE A 89 -4.01 -2.95 4.83
C PHE A 89 -5.27 -2.18 4.41
N ALA A 90 -6.18 -2.86 3.72
CA ALA A 90 -7.57 -2.38 3.62
C ALA A 90 -8.24 -2.53 4.99
N VAL A 91 -9.20 -1.67 5.31
CA VAL A 91 -10.04 -1.84 6.51
C VAL A 91 -11.32 -2.59 6.13
N LYS A 92 -11.68 -3.64 6.88
CA LYS A 92 -12.88 -4.44 6.54
C LYS A 92 -14.14 -3.60 6.68
N GLY A 93 -15.01 -3.63 5.67
CA GLY A 93 -16.26 -2.88 5.68
C GLY A 93 -16.13 -1.42 5.24
N HIS A 94 -14.91 -0.90 5.08
CA HIS A 94 -14.65 0.49 4.73
C HIS A 94 -13.83 0.58 3.45
N LYS A 95 -14.40 1.18 2.39
CA LYS A 95 -13.73 1.28 1.08
C LYS A 95 -12.81 2.50 0.97
N ASP A 96 -13.10 3.52 1.75
CA ASP A 96 -12.40 4.80 1.83
C ASP A 96 -11.27 4.78 2.87
N LEU A 97 -11.10 3.68 3.61
CA LEU A 97 -10.12 3.57 4.68
C LEU A 97 -9.00 2.60 4.37
N ILE A 98 -7.79 3.03 4.72
CA ILE A 98 -6.61 2.20 4.77
C ILE A 98 -6.00 2.25 6.17
N ALA A 99 -5.29 1.19 6.54
CA ALA A 99 -4.54 1.12 7.78
C ALA A 99 -3.08 0.84 7.47
N VAL A 100 -2.19 1.62 8.08
CA VAL A 100 -0.75 1.43 7.99
C VAL A 100 -0.27 0.87 9.32
N ARG A 101 0.52 -0.19 9.28
CA ARG A 101 0.99 -0.86 10.49
C ARG A 101 2.45 -1.27 10.36
N GLY A 102 3.28 -0.73 11.24
CA GLY A 102 4.62 -1.24 11.53
C GLY A 102 4.59 -2.57 12.30
N PHE A 103 5.73 -3.25 12.38
CA PHE A 103 5.84 -4.51 13.12
C PHE A 103 5.53 -4.30 14.62
N MET A 104 4.52 -5.00 15.14
CA MET A 104 4.00 -4.88 16.51
C MET A 104 3.44 -3.51 16.92
N ASN A 105 3.30 -2.56 15.99
CA ASN A 105 2.69 -1.26 16.27
C ASN A 105 1.17 -1.31 16.15
N VAL A 106 0.52 -0.37 16.85
CA VAL A 106 -0.89 -0.04 16.66
C VAL A 106 -1.08 0.48 15.23
N PRO A 107 -2.12 0.05 14.49
CA PRO A 107 -2.37 0.56 13.15
C PRO A 107 -2.73 2.05 13.17
N HIS A 108 -2.10 2.82 12.29
CA HIS A 108 -2.52 4.18 11.96
C HIS A 108 -3.52 4.14 10.81
N TYR A 109 -4.69 4.74 11.01
CA TYR A 109 -5.77 4.73 10.02
C TYR A 109 -5.78 6.03 9.21
N PHE A 110 -6.01 5.89 7.91
CA PHE A 110 -6.11 7.00 6.97
C PHE A 110 -7.39 6.88 6.16
N LYS A 111 -8.01 8.02 5.88
CA LYS A 111 -9.22 8.14 5.08
C LYS A 111 -8.91 8.84 3.76
N GLU A 112 -9.40 8.29 2.66
CA GLU A 112 -9.27 8.88 1.33
C GLU A 112 -9.84 10.29 1.34
N THR A 113 -9.03 11.24 0.93
CA THR A 113 -9.41 12.64 0.74
C THR A 113 -9.58 12.88 -0.76
N GLU A 114 -10.74 13.40 -1.14
CA GLU A 114 -10.88 14.00 -2.45
C GLU A 114 -10.15 15.34 -2.42
N ASP A 115 -8.85 15.35 -2.72
CA ASP A 115 -8.19 16.58 -3.18
C ASP A 115 -8.77 16.90 -4.56
N ASN A 116 -9.93 17.57 -4.58
CA ASN A 116 -10.32 18.39 -5.72
C ASN A 116 -9.76 19.79 -5.45
N ASP A 117 -8.69 20.12 -6.18
CA ASP A 117 -8.14 21.46 -6.49
C ASP A 117 -8.48 22.64 -5.57
#